data_AF-A0A960YUX0-F1
#
_entry.id   AF-A0A960YUX0-F1
#
_cell.length_a   1.000
_cell.length_b   1.000
_cell.length_c   1.000
_cell.angle_alpha   90.00
_cell.angle_beta   90.00
_cell.angle_gamma   90.00
#
_symmetry.space_group_name_H-M   'P 1'
#
loop_
_entity.id
_entity.type
_entity.pdbx_description
1 polymer ?
#
loop_
_entity_poly.entity_id
_entity_poly.type
_entity_poly.pdbx_seq_one_letter_code
_entity_poly.pdbx_strand_id
1 'polypeptide(L)' 'MLIGRGASTRARHIVIDSSGLKVHGEGEWKGCQQGVGQRRTWRKPHLAVDAENHEVIAAELTAAFVGDAPIWSN' A
#
# COMPACT_ATOMS: atom_id res chain seq x y z
N MET A 1 -5.40 4.75 -6.98
CA MET A 1 -6.72 4.49 -7.62
C MET A 1 -7.82 4.76 -6.59
N LEU A 2 -8.84 5.55 -6.96
CA LEU A 2 -10.00 5.80 -6.09
C LEU A 2 -10.98 4.63 -6.20
N ILE A 3 -11.51 4.18 -5.06
CA ILE A 3 -12.39 3.00 -4.95
C ILE A 3 -13.83 3.41 -4.52
N GLY A 4 -14.05 4.69 -4.20
CA GLY A 4 -15.33 5.21 -3.72
C GLY A 4 -16.37 5.54 -4.81
N ARG A 5 -17.66 5.40 -4.44
CA ARG A 5 -18.81 5.96 -5.18
C ARG A 5 -18.80 7.50 -5.14
N GLY A 6 -19.52 8.12 -6.07
CA GLY A 6 -19.46 9.55 -6.46
C GLY A 6 -19.47 10.60 -5.33
N ALA A 7 -19.13 11.83 -5.69
CA ALA A 7 -18.85 12.93 -4.77
C ALA A 7 -19.94 13.14 -3.69
N SER A 8 -19.55 13.02 -2.43
CA SER A 8 -20.34 13.44 -1.27
C SER A 8 -20.13 14.93 -1.01
N THR A 9 -21.22 15.67 -0.80
CA THR A 9 -21.21 17.11 -0.46
C THR A 9 -20.84 17.37 1.01
N ARG A 10 -20.71 16.33 1.84
CA ARG A 10 -20.39 16.43 3.26
C ARG A 10 -18.90 16.19 3.51
N ALA A 11 -18.32 16.94 4.43
CA ALA A 11 -16.95 16.74 4.89
C ALA A 11 -16.77 15.29 5.40
N ARG A 12 -15.65 14.65 5.02
CA ARG A 12 -15.29 13.30 5.43
C ARG A 12 -13.97 13.31 6.19
N HIS A 13 -13.91 12.51 7.23
CA HIS A 13 -12.66 12.22 7.94
C HIS A 13 -12.01 11.00 7.29
N ILE A 14 -10.81 11.19 6.76
CA ILE A 14 -10.07 10.14 6.04
C ILE A 14 -8.84 9.78 6.86
N VAL A 15 -8.70 8.50 7.18
CA VAL A 15 -7.48 7.93 7.75
C VAL A 15 -6.61 7.41 6.61
N ILE A 16 -5.37 7.88 6.54
CA ILE A 16 -4.39 7.43 5.55
C ILE A 16 -3.27 6.73 6.31
N ASP A 17 -2.95 5.51 5.89
CA ASP A 17 -1.81 4.78 6.41
C ASP A 17 -0.92 4.25 5.28
N SER A 18 0.36 4.12 5.58
CA SER A 18 1.38 3.55 4.69
C SER A 18 2.12 2.41 5.38
N SER A 19 1.40 1.37 5.79
CA SER A 19 1.99 0.13 6.29
C SER A 19 2.77 -0.60 5.19
N GLY A 20 3.99 -1.04 5.48
CA GLY A 20 4.79 -1.84 4.54
C GLY A 20 4.13 -3.20 4.23
N LEU A 21 3.89 -3.48 2.95
CA LEU A 21 3.37 -4.75 2.46
C LEU A 21 4.48 -5.61 1.89
N LYS A 22 4.62 -6.83 2.42
CA LYS A 22 5.51 -7.84 1.87
C LYS A 22 4.75 -8.67 0.84
N VAL A 23 5.13 -8.54 -0.42
CA VAL A 23 4.51 -9.31 -1.51
C VAL A 23 5.25 -10.65 -1.63
N HIS A 24 4.51 -11.75 -1.45
CA HIS A 24 4.99 -13.09 -1.73
C HIS A 24 4.36 -13.56 -3.06
N GLY A 25 5.18 -13.94 -4.04
CA GLY A 25 4.68 -14.51 -5.29
C GLY A 25 4.18 -15.95 -5.12
N GLU A 26 3.39 -16.44 -6.08
CA GLU A 26 2.86 -17.83 -6.11
C GLU A 26 3.95 -18.91 -5.99
N GLY A 27 5.18 -18.60 -6.44
CA GLY A 27 6.36 -19.44 -6.28
C GLY A 27 7.13 -19.26 -4.97
N GLU A 28 6.93 -18.18 -4.21
CA GLU A 28 7.64 -17.95 -2.94
C GLU A 28 7.00 -18.70 -1.77
N TRP A 29 5.68 -18.88 -1.77
CA TRP A 29 5.02 -19.79 -0.82
C TRP A 29 5.52 -21.23 -0.99
N LYS A 30 5.66 -21.70 -2.23
CA LYS A 30 6.25 -23.00 -2.54
C LYS A 30 7.76 -23.07 -2.29
N GLY A 31 8.51 -22.00 -2.61
CA GLY A 31 9.96 -21.92 -2.41
C GLY A 31 10.38 -21.86 -0.93
N CYS A 32 9.49 -21.41 -0.04
CA CYS A 32 9.77 -21.40 1.40
C CYS A 32 9.83 -22.83 2.00
N GLN A 33 9.27 -23.84 1.34
CA GLN A 33 9.43 -25.26 1.71
C GLN A 33 10.68 -25.91 1.08
N GLN A 34 11.19 -25.38 -0.03
CA GLN A 34 12.22 -26.01 -0.86
C GLN A 34 13.20 -24.93 -1.36
N GLY A 35 13.95 -24.31 -0.43
CA GLY A 35 15.27 -23.65 -0.54
C GLY A 35 15.67 -22.73 -1.71
N VAL A 36 14.91 -22.63 -2.80
CA VAL A 36 15.30 -21.95 -4.04
C VAL A 36 14.05 -21.31 -4.62
N GLY A 37 13.88 -20.01 -4.38
CA GLY A 37 12.73 -19.25 -4.87
C GLY A 37 13.06 -17.77 -4.98
N GLN A 38 12.38 -17.08 -5.90
CA GLN A 38 12.53 -15.69 -6.32
C GLN A 38 12.78 -14.66 -5.19
N ARG A 39 13.32 -13.49 -5.60
CA ARG A 39 13.74 -12.42 -4.68
C ARG A 39 12.54 -11.68 -4.07
N ARG A 40 12.46 -11.73 -2.74
CA ARG A 40 11.50 -10.99 -1.91
C ARG A 40 11.47 -9.50 -2.28
N THR A 41 10.28 -8.95 -2.55
CA THR A 41 10.10 -7.51 -2.81
C THR A 41 9.16 -6.90 -1.77
N TRP A 42 9.62 -5.83 -1.13
CA TRP A 42 8.79 -5.00 -0.26
C TRP A 42 8.12 -3.90 -1.08
N ARG A 43 6.86 -3.60 -0.78
CA ARG A 43 6.13 -2.47 -1.36
C ARG A 43 5.44 -1.68 -0.25
N LYS A 44 5.30 -0.37 -0.40
CA LYS A 44 4.56 0.50 0.52
C LYS A 44 3.20 0.82 -0.12
N PRO A 45 2.09 0.15 0.24
CA PRO A 45 0.76 0.62 -0.13
C PRO A 45 0.39 1.85 0.68
N HIS A 46 -0.31 2.78 0.04
CA HIS A 46 -1.04 3.87 0.68
C HIS A 46 -2.53 3.51 0.64
N LEU A 47 -3.14 3.31 1.80
CA LEU A 47 -4.57 3.01 1.93
C LEU A 47 -5.27 4.21 2.57
N ALA A 48 -6.37 4.65 1.96
CA ALA A 48 -7.25 5.66 2.53
C ALA A 48 -8.59 5.02 2.89
N VAL A 49 -9.00 5.21 4.14
CA VAL A 49 -10.23 4.64 4.71
C VAL A 49 -11.07 5.77 5.30
N ASP A 50 -12.37 5.72 5.09
CA ASP A 50 -13.32 6.61 5.74
C ASP A 50 -13.46 6.23 7.22
N ALA A 51 -13.25 7.20 8.11
CA ALA A 51 -13.20 6.96 9.55
C ALA A 51 -14.57 6.61 10.15
N GLU A 52 -15.68 6.98 9.51
CA GLU A 52 -17.02 6.77 10.05
C GLU A 52 -17.54 5.36 9.76
N ASN A 53 -17.38 4.89 8.53
CA ASN A 53 -17.94 3.60 8.07
C ASN A 53 -16.88 2.54 7.76
N HIS A 54 -15.60 2.87 7.90
CA HIS A 54 -14.45 2.01 7.63
C HIS A 54 -14.37 1.51 6.18
N GLU A 55 -14.96 2.23 5.22
CA GLU A 55 -14.86 1.89 3.80
C GLU A 55 -13.53 2.33 3.20
N VAL A 56 -12.93 1.47 2.37
CA VAL A 56 -11.75 1.82 1.58
C VAL A 56 -12.16 2.75 0.45
N ILE A 57 -11.65 3.98 0.48
CA ILE A 57 -11.98 5.01 -0.52
C ILE A 57 -10.89 5.18 -1.57
N ALA A 58 -9.64 4.81 -1.25
CA ALA A 58 -8.54 4.83 -2.21
C ALA A 58 -7.45 3.84 -1.79
N ALA A 59 -6.77 3.28 -2.80
CA ALA A 59 -5.55 2.52 -2.60
C ALA A 59 -4.54 2.89 -3.69
N GLU A 60 -3.29 3.09 -3.29
CA GLU A 60 -2.16 3.31 -4.19
C GLU A 60 -0.98 2.43 -3.75
N LEU A 61 -0.19 1.95 -4.72
CA LEU A 61 0.96 1.11 -4.46
C LEU A 61 2.19 1.77 -5.06
N THR A 62 3.13 2.17 -4.21
CA THR A 62 4.35 2.82 -4.68
C THR A 62 5.25 1.80 -5.37
N ALA A 63 5.87 2.19 -6.49
CA ALA A 63 6.81 1.34 -7.20
C ALA A 63 8.05 1.05 -6.32
N ALA A 64 8.60 -0.16 -6.44
CA ALA A 64 9.64 -0.68 -5.55
C ALA A 64 10.98 0.11 -5.57
N PHE A 65 11.16 1.02 -6.53
CA PHE A 65 12.36 1.84 -6.70
C PHE A 65 12.19 3.29 -6.21
N VAL A 66 11.01 3.67 -5.70
CA VAL A 66 10.79 4.99 -5.11
C VAL A 66 11.31 4.95 -3.67
N GLY A 67 12.52 5.46 -3.48
CA GLY A 67 13.12 5.67 -2.17
C GLY A 67 12.53 6.88 -1.45
N ASP A 68 12.82 7.00 -0.15
CA ASP A 68 12.42 8.15 0.64
C ASP A 68 13.09 9.43 0.09
N ALA A 69 12.40 10.57 0.20
CA ALA A 69 12.91 11.84 -0.31
C ALA A 69 14.22 12.22 0.40
N PRO A 70 15.18 12.86 -0.31
CA PRO A 70 16.40 13.33 0.32
C PRO A 70 16.07 14.35 1.42
N ILE A 71 16.73 14.22 2.56
CA ILE A 71 16.73 15.26 3.60
C ILE A 71 17.36 16.54 3.01
N TRP A 72 16.58 17.61 2.96
CA TRP A 72 17.10 18.93 2.61
C TRP A 72 17.96 19.43 3.77
N SER A 73 19.27 19.63 3.56
CA SER A 73 20.11 20.36 4.51
C SER A 73 20.18 21.84 4.10
N ASN A 74 19.92 22.74 5.05
CA ASN A 74 20.17 24.18 4.91
C ASN A 74 21.66 24.49 5.03
#